data_AF-A0A659UBK7-F1
#
_entry.id   AF-A0A659UBK7-F1
#
_cell.length_a   1.000
_cell.length_b   1.000
_cell.length_c   1.000
_cell.angle_alpha   90.00
_cell.angle_beta   90.00
_cell.angle_gamma   90.00
#
_symmetry.space_group_name_H-M   'P 1'
#
loop_
_entity.id
_entity.type
_entity.pdbx_description
1 polymer ?
#
loop_
_entity_poly.entity_id
_entity_poly.type
_entity_poly.pdbx_seq_one_letter_code
_entity_poly.pdbx_strand_id
1 'polypeptide(L)'
;TEVAEEITTNFIGSSGLRERKDGVPGQYVGASHYRKDAATYFADAENARPYVDALCKNLVHPVRSVFRALKRELHNQGIELRLARSEHGQANVCRGLSWSGTGTFSLDPHDDVAQV
;
A
#
# COMPACT_ATOMS: atom_id res chain seq x y z
N THR A 1 -1.11 13.79 -16.28
CA THR A 1 -1.77 14.34 -15.07
C THR A 1 -3.03 13.54 -14.73
N GLU A 2 -3.78 13.08 -15.73
CA GLU A 2 -5.01 12.26 -15.61
C GLU A 2 -4.94 11.03 -14.67
N VAL A 3 -3.94 10.15 -14.80
CA VAL A 3 -3.88 8.89 -14.02
C VAL A 3 -3.78 9.10 -12.50
N ALA A 4 -3.06 10.12 -12.05
CA ALA A 4 -2.90 10.40 -10.62
C ALA A 4 -4.20 10.92 -9.99
N GLU A 5 -4.94 11.75 -10.74
CA GLU A 5 -6.26 12.26 -10.34
C GLU A 5 -7.29 11.14 -10.27
N GLU A 6 -7.27 10.20 -11.22
CA GLU A 6 -8.15 9.02 -11.19
C GLU A 6 -7.83 8.07 -10.03
N ILE A 7 -6.54 7.81 -9.76
CA ILE A 7 -6.14 7.02 -8.58
C ILE A 7 -6.61 7.71 -7.29
N THR A 8 -6.49 9.04 -7.23
CA THR A 8 -6.96 9.84 -6.08
C THR A 8 -8.48 9.72 -5.93
N THR A 9 -9.22 9.78 -7.03
CA THR A 9 -10.69 9.61 -7.05
C THR A 9 -11.07 8.21 -6.57
N ASN A 10 -10.40 7.17 -7.07
CA ASN A 10 -10.60 5.78 -6.64
C ASN A 10 -10.29 5.60 -5.15
N PHE A 11 -9.26 6.29 -4.64
CA PHE A 11 -8.91 6.25 -3.22
C PHE A 11 -9.99 6.88 -2.35
N ILE A 12 -10.41 8.12 -2.67
CA ILE A 12 -11.43 8.86 -1.92
C ILE A 12 -12.78 8.13 -1.97
N GLY A 13 -13.15 7.56 -3.11
CA GLY A 13 -14.39 6.81 -3.31
C GLY A 13 -14.36 5.36 -2.85
N SER A 14 -13.23 4.87 -2.30
CA SER A 14 -13.10 3.47 -1.92
C SER A 14 -13.98 3.11 -0.73
N SER A 15 -14.81 2.08 -0.85
CA SER A 15 -15.52 1.50 0.29
C SER A 15 -14.59 0.81 1.31
N GLY A 16 -13.32 0.63 0.96
CA GLY A 16 -12.26 0.18 1.86
C GLY A 16 -11.50 1.31 2.56
N LEU A 17 -11.89 2.58 2.36
CA LEU A 17 -11.24 3.73 3.00
C LEU A 17 -11.43 3.69 4.52
N ARG A 18 -10.34 3.87 5.25
CA ARG A 18 -10.31 3.88 6.72
C ARG A 18 -9.59 5.12 7.22
N GLU A 19 -10.04 5.66 8.34
CA GLU A 19 -9.30 6.65 9.10
C GLU A 19 -8.22 5.99 9.96
N ARG A 20 -7.10 6.67 10.09
CA ARG A 20 -6.06 6.30 11.04
C ARG A 20 -6.55 6.53 12.47
N LYS A 21 -6.20 5.59 13.36
CA LYS A 21 -6.54 5.63 14.80
C LYS A 21 -5.30 5.64 15.70
N ASP A 22 -4.13 5.89 15.12
CA ASP A 22 -2.84 5.89 15.80
C ASP A 22 -2.38 7.29 16.23
N GLY A 23 -3.31 8.25 16.28
CA GLY A 23 -3.03 9.63 16.68
C GLY A 23 -2.47 10.52 15.58
N VAL A 24 -2.22 9.98 14.38
CA VAL A 24 -1.76 10.76 13.23
C VAL A 24 -2.92 10.94 12.24
N PRO A 25 -3.32 12.20 11.92
CA PRO A 25 -4.40 12.45 10.99
C PRO A 25 -4.08 11.90 9.59
N GLY A 26 -4.97 11.09 9.05
CA GLY A 26 -4.82 10.55 7.71
C GLY A 26 -5.82 9.43 7.42
N GLN A 27 -5.87 9.06 6.15
CA GLN A 27 -6.73 7.99 5.66
C GLN A 27 -5.91 6.94 4.93
N TYR A 28 -6.42 5.72 4.85
CA TYR A 28 -5.72 4.64 4.18
C TYR A 28 -6.66 3.61 3.54
N VAL A 29 -6.12 2.90 2.55
CA VAL A 29 -6.68 1.68 1.95
C VAL A 29 -5.58 0.62 1.95
N GLY A 30 -5.87 -0.56 2.50
CA GLY A 30 -4.88 -1.63 2.69
C GLY A 30 -4.56 -1.92 4.16
N ALA A 31 -3.76 -2.95 4.40
CA ALA A 31 -3.36 -3.36 5.75
C ALA A 31 -1.96 -2.84 6.14
N SER A 32 -1.76 -2.63 7.44
CA SER A 32 -0.45 -2.38 8.07
C SER A 32 -0.14 -3.50 9.06
N HIS A 33 1.12 -3.92 9.13
CA HIS A 33 1.61 -4.93 10.06
C HIS A 33 1.95 -4.36 11.46
N TYR A 34 1.97 -3.03 11.61
CA TYR A 34 2.35 -2.38 12.86
C TYR A 34 1.45 -2.82 14.02
N ARG A 35 2.07 -3.28 15.12
CA ARG A 35 1.42 -3.78 16.35
C ARG A 35 0.41 -4.93 16.11
N LYS A 36 0.66 -5.79 15.12
CA LYS A 36 -0.16 -6.97 14.84
C LYS A 36 0.70 -8.22 14.75
N ASP A 37 0.15 -9.34 15.19
CA ASP A 37 0.70 -10.65 14.86
C ASP A 37 0.48 -10.97 13.37
N ALA A 38 1.16 -12.02 12.90
CA ALA A 38 1.09 -12.42 11.50
C ALA A 38 -0.33 -12.80 11.08
N ALA A 39 -1.06 -13.55 11.92
CA ALA A 39 -2.42 -13.99 11.64
C ALA A 39 -3.37 -12.81 11.40
N THR A 40 -3.37 -11.83 12.30
CA THR A 40 -4.19 -10.62 12.21
C THR A 40 -3.79 -9.79 11.01
N TYR A 41 -2.49 -9.59 10.77
CA TYR A 41 -2.03 -8.82 9.63
C TYR A 41 -2.45 -9.44 8.29
N PHE A 42 -2.26 -10.75 8.12
CA PHE A 42 -2.59 -11.40 6.85
C PHE A 42 -4.11 -11.49 6.62
N ALA A 43 -4.92 -11.67 7.67
CA ALA A 43 -6.37 -11.57 7.57
C ALA A 43 -6.82 -10.17 7.12
N ASP A 44 -6.27 -9.11 7.72
CA ASP A 44 -6.53 -7.74 7.30
C ASP A 44 -6.08 -7.47 5.86
N ALA A 45 -4.93 -8.01 5.46
CA ALA A 45 -4.41 -7.86 4.10
C ALA A 45 -5.30 -8.57 3.07
N GLU A 46 -5.79 -9.77 3.37
CA GLU A 46 -6.73 -10.50 2.53
C GLU A 46 -8.03 -9.69 2.36
N ASN A 47 -8.62 -9.25 3.48
CA ASN A 47 -9.84 -8.44 3.47
C ASN A 47 -9.68 -7.12 2.71
N ALA A 48 -8.50 -6.50 2.78
CA ALA A 48 -8.23 -5.23 2.12
C ALA A 48 -7.86 -5.37 0.63
N ARG A 49 -7.48 -6.58 0.17
CA ARG A 49 -6.93 -6.81 -1.17
C ARG A 49 -7.83 -6.31 -2.31
N PRO A 50 -9.16 -6.56 -2.31
CA PRO A 50 -10.04 -6.07 -3.37
C PRO A 50 -10.02 -4.54 -3.49
N TYR A 51 -9.92 -3.83 -2.36
CA TYR A 51 -9.88 -2.36 -2.34
C TYR A 51 -8.52 -1.81 -2.78
N VAL A 52 -7.43 -2.50 -2.43
CA VAL A 52 -6.09 -2.14 -2.91
C VAL A 52 -6.00 -2.32 -4.42
N ASP A 53 -6.50 -3.43 -4.96
CA ASP A 53 -6.52 -3.67 -6.40
C ASP A 53 -7.43 -2.65 -7.13
N ALA A 54 -8.51 -2.22 -6.48
CA ALA A 54 -9.42 -1.21 -7.03
C ALA A 54 -8.83 0.19 -7.16
N LEU A 55 -7.77 0.55 -6.40
CA LEU A 55 -7.14 1.88 -6.47
C LEU A 55 -6.67 2.23 -7.88
N CYS A 56 -6.19 1.22 -8.62
CA CYS A 56 -5.69 1.36 -9.99
C CYS A 56 -6.54 0.57 -11.00
N LYS A 57 -7.83 0.35 -10.71
CA LYS A 57 -8.72 -0.41 -11.61
C LYS A 57 -8.77 0.28 -12.97
N ASN A 58 -8.55 -0.49 -14.04
CA ASN A 58 -8.45 0.00 -15.43
C ASN A 58 -7.30 1.00 -15.70
N LEU A 59 -6.41 1.21 -14.73
CA LEU A 59 -5.26 2.10 -14.84
C LEU A 59 -3.95 1.32 -14.80
N VAL A 60 -2.87 1.98 -15.21
CA VAL A 60 -1.53 1.46 -14.93
C VAL A 60 -1.30 1.50 -13.43
N HIS A 61 -1.10 0.32 -12.82
CA HIS A 61 -0.77 0.23 -11.40
C HIS A 61 0.73 0.47 -11.18
N PRO A 62 1.16 1.64 -10.67
CA PRO A 62 2.57 2.03 -10.64
C PRO A 62 3.42 1.07 -9.81
N VAL A 63 2.95 0.71 -8.61
CA VAL A 63 3.68 -0.22 -7.72
C VAL A 63 3.82 -1.61 -8.35
N ARG A 64 2.76 -2.17 -8.95
CA ARG A 64 2.85 -3.47 -9.65
C ARG A 64 3.78 -3.39 -10.86
N SER A 65 3.86 -2.25 -11.55
CA SER A 65 4.78 -2.06 -12.67
C SER A 65 6.23 -2.06 -12.21
N VAL A 66 6.56 -1.31 -11.14
CA VAL A 66 7.90 -1.34 -10.51
C VAL A 66 8.23 -2.74 -10.00
N PHE A 67 7.30 -3.37 -9.27
CA PHE A 67 7.48 -4.72 -8.73
C PHE A 67 7.76 -5.75 -9.83
N ARG A 68 7.03 -5.70 -10.95
CA ARG A 68 7.27 -6.59 -12.11
C ARG A 68 8.60 -6.32 -12.79
N ALA A 69 8.99 -5.06 -12.94
CA ALA A 69 10.29 -4.70 -13.52
C ALA A 69 11.44 -5.22 -12.66
N LEU A 70 11.36 -5.00 -11.35
CA LEU A 70 12.35 -5.49 -10.39
C LEU A 70 12.38 -7.02 -10.34
N LYS A 71 11.22 -7.67 -10.35
CA LYS A 71 11.12 -9.14 -10.39
C LYS A 71 11.84 -9.73 -11.60
N ARG A 72 11.67 -9.12 -12.78
CA ARG A 72 12.35 -9.55 -14.01
C ARG A 72 13.86 -9.43 -13.88
N GLU A 73 14.34 -8.31 -13.36
CA GLU A 73 15.78 -8.07 -13.19
C GLU A 73 16.40 -9.05 -12.19
N LEU A 74 15.78 -9.24 -11.03
CA LEU A 74 16.24 -10.19 -10.02
C LEU A 74 16.20 -11.63 -10.50
N HIS A 75 15.19 -12.00 -11.29
CA HIS A 75 15.10 -13.33 -11.89
C HIS A 75 16.29 -13.62 -12.81
N ASN A 76 16.78 -12.63 -13.57
CA ASN A 76 17.98 -12.79 -14.41
C ASN A 76 19.25 -13.08 -13.59
N GLN A 77 19.22 -12.81 -12.28
CA GLN A 77 20.28 -13.08 -11.32
C GLN A 77 19.99 -14.32 -10.46
N GLY A 78 18.94 -15.09 -10.78
CA GLY A 78 18.54 -16.27 -10.01
C GLY A 78 17.81 -15.96 -8.69
N ILE A 79 17.36 -14.72 -8.48
CA ILE A 79 16.69 -14.28 -7.25
C ILE A 79 15.18 -14.19 -7.47
N GLU A 80 14.40 -14.83 -6.59
CA GLU A 80 12.94 -14.73 -6.62
C GLU A 80 12.45 -13.52 -5.81
N LEU A 81 11.79 -12.57 -6.51
CA LEU A 81 10.96 -11.57 -5.86
C LEU A 81 9.48 -12.00 -5.84
N ARG A 82 8.89 -12.02 -4.64
CA ARG A 82 7.47 -12.33 -4.40
C ARG A 82 6.92 -11.49 -3.26
N LEU A 83 5.59 -11.43 -3.17
CA LEU A 83 4.93 -10.87 -2.00
C LEU A 83 5.25 -11.72 -0.76
N ALA A 84 5.27 -11.06 0.41
CA ALA A 84 5.41 -11.75 1.68
C ALA A 84 4.22 -12.71 1.87
N ARG A 85 4.51 -13.95 2.24
CA ARG A 85 3.53 -15.00 2.52
C ARG A 85 3.95 -15.78 3.76
N SER A 86 2.97 -16.29 4.48
CA SER A 86 3.13 -17.24 5.59
C SER A 86 2.02 -18.30 5.52
N GLU A 87 1.97 -19.20 6.49
CA GLU A 87 0.83 -20.11 6.66
C GLU A 87 -0.50 -19.36 6.87
N HIS A 88 -0.45 -18.11 7.35
CA HIS A 88 -1.64 -17.29 7.59
C HIS A 88 -2.13 -16.49 6.37
N GLY A 89 -1.36 -16.43 5.28
CA GLY A 89 -1.79 -15.75 4.05
C GLY A 89 -0.69 -14.95 3.36
N GLN A 90 -1.09 -13.93 2.59
CA GLN A 90 -0.21 -13.13 1.74
C GLN A 90 -0.48 -11.62 1.86
N ALA A 91 0.59 -10.83 1.89
CA ALA A 91 0.53 -9.38 1.97
C ALA A 91 -0.09 -8.74 0.72
N ASN A 92 -0.55 -7.48 0.84
CA ASN A 92 -0.90 -6.66 -0.32
C ASN A 92 0.36 -6.18 -1.06
N VAL A 93 0.20 -5.81 -2.34
CA VAL A 93 1.30 -5.23 -3.14
C VAL A 93 1.67 -3.81 -2.68
N CYS A 94 0.71 -3.08 -2.12
CA CYS A 94 0.91 -1.76 -1.56
C CYS A 94 -0.19 -1.43 -0.54
N ARG A 95 -0.03 -0.27 0.11
CA ARG A 95 -1.06 0.41 0.90
C ARG A 95 -1.16 1.84 0.38
N GLY A 96 -2.38 2.32 0.13
CA GLY A 96 -2.65 3.71 -0.18
C GLY A 96 -2.75 4.52 1.12
N LEU A 97 -2.12 5.70 1.16
CA LEU A 97 -2.12 6.59 2.32
C LEU A 97 -2.35 8.03 1.84
N SER A 98 -3.24 8.73 2.54
CA SER A 98 -3.43 10.17 2.41
C SER A 98 -3.09 10.85 3.74
N TRP A 99 -2.37 11.97 3.63
CA TRP A 99 -1.96 12.81 4.75
C TRP A 99 -2.70 14.14 4.66
N SER A 100 -2.96 14.75 5.81
CA SER A 100 -3.69 16.02 5.91
C SER A 100 -2.81 17.27 5.75
N GLY A 101 -1.53 17.10 5.37
CA GLY A 101 -0.60 18.20 5.19
C GLY A 101 -0.98 19.09 4.01
N THR A 102 -0.88 20.40 4.19
CA THR A 102 -1.17 21.41 3.15
C THR A 102 0.09 22.07 2.58
N GLY A 103 1.26 21.47 2.84
CA GLY A 103 2.55 21.97 2.36
C GLY A 103 2.85 21.60 0.91
N THR A 104 3.92 22.17 0.35
CA THR A 104 4.41 21.86 -1.01
C THR A 104 4.78 20.38 -1.17
N PHE A 105 5.14 19.72 -0.08
CA PHE A 105 5.52 18.32 -0.04
C PHE A 105 4.47 17.50 0.69
N SER A 106 4.29 16.25 0.25
CA SER A 106 3.32 15.33 0.85
C SER A 106 3.68 14.87 2.27
N LEU A 107 4.92 15.11 2.71
CA LEU A 107 5.45 14.74 4.03
C LEU A 107 6.37 15.85 4.53
N ASP A 108 6.26 16.18 5.81
CA ASP A 108 7.26 17.02 6.49
C ASP A 108 8.60 16.26 6.55
N PRO A 109 9.74 16.97 6.55
CA PRO A 109 11.03 16.35 6.82
C PRO A 109 10.98 15.61 8.16
N HIS A 110 11.19 14.30 8.11
CA HIS A 110 11.33 13.46 9.29
C HIS A 110 12.51 12.53 9.04
N ASP A 111 13.25 12.21 10.10
CA ASP A 111 14.21 11.13 10.04
C ASP A 111 13.44 9.81 9.83
N ASP A 112 13.90 8.99 8.89
CA ASP A 112 13.47 7.60 8.73
C ASP A 112 13.96 6.77 9.92
N VAL A 113 13.53 7.12 11.13
CA VAL A 113 13.62 6.25 12.30
C VAL A 113 12.55 5.19 12.11
N ALA A 114 12.81 4.25 11.21
CA ALA A 114 11.92 3.14 10.92
C ALA A 114 11.68 2.36 12.22
N GLN A 115 10.50 2.55 12.81
CA GLN A 115 9.91 1.72 13.86
C GLN A 115 10.81 1.49 15.09
N VAL A 116 10.64 2.32 16.13
CA VAL A 116 10.87 1.88 17.52
C VAL A 116 9.76 0.98 18.02
#